data_AF-A0AAW0XY15-F1
#
_entry.id   AF-A0AAW0XY15-F1
#
_cell.length_a   1.000
_cell.length_b   1.000
_cell.length_c   1.000
_cell.angle_alpha   90.00
_cell.angle_beta   90.00
_cell.angle_gamma   90.00
#
_symmetry.space_group_name_H-M   'P 1'
#
loop_
_entity.id
_entity.type
_entity.pdbx_description
1 polymer ?
#
loop_
_entity_poly.entity_id
_entity_poly.type
_entity_poly.pdbx_seq_one_letter_code
_entity_poly.pdbx_strand_id
1 'polypeptide(L)'
;MCIQSHMGEEKLQKFINFSLRYMSDITLPVKRGTFIEFRNGLINVCPVGRSCSQEERDQFGEYDKEHRIREKFIQALEAEFPDSGLAFSIDYSLLWGQDR
;
A
#
# COMPACT_ATOMS: atom_id res chain seq x y z
N MET A 1 -10.11 -5.06 16.59
CA MET A 1 -11.11 -4.29 15.82
C MET A 1 -10.68 -4.27 14.36
N CYS A 2 -11.61 -4.40 13.39
CA CYS A 2 -11.23 -4.33 11.99
C CYS A 2 -10.97 -2.86 11.59
N ILE A 3 -10.11 -2.65 10.60
CA ILE A 3 -9.77 -1.31 10.12
C ILE A 3 -10.99 -0.53 9.62
N GLN A 4 -12.00 -1.23 9.10
CA GLN A 4 -13.27 -0.63 8.69
C GLN A 4 -14.02 0.01 9.86
N SER A 5 -14.09 -0.65 11.01
CA SER A 5 -14.72 -0.07 12.20
C SER A 5 -14.00 1.17 12.72
N HIS A 6 -12.69 1.30 12.43
CA HIS A 6 -11.89 2.43 12.90
C HIS A 6 -11.90 3.62 11.93
N MET A 7 -11.69 3.37 10.63
CA MET A 7 -11.59 4.42 9.61
C MET A 7 -12.95 4.88 9.07
N GLY A 8 -13.94 3.98 9.06
CA GLY A 8 -15.19 4.17 8.36
C GLY A 8 -15.05 4.00 6.83
N GLU A 9 -16.17 3.68 6.18
CA GLU A 9 -16.22 3.32 4.77
C GLU A 9 -15.79 4.46 3.83
N GLU A 10 -16.18 5.71 4.13
CA GLU A 10 -15.86 6.85 3.27
C GLU A 10 -14.34 7.10 3.16
N LYS A 11 -13.63 7.07 4.31
CA LYS A 11 -12.17 7.24 4.33
C LYS A 11 -11.47 6.06 3.65
N LEU A 12 -11.97 4.84 3.84
CA LEU A 12 -11.45 3.66 3.18
C LEU A 12 -11.56 3.75 1.66
N GLN A 13 -12.71 4.15 1.12
CA GLN A 13 -12.88 4.30 -0.31
C GLN A 13 -11.95 5.37 -0.89
N LYS A 14 -11.77 6.51 -0.19
CA LYS A 14 -10.81 7.54 -0.59
C LYS A 14 -9.37 6.99 -0.65
N PHE A 15 -8.94 6.30 0.40
CA PHE A 15 -7.63 5.66 0.48
C PHE A 15 -7.41 4.62 -0.64
N ILE A 16 -8.39 3.73 -0.86
CA ILE A 16 -8.34 2.70 -1.89
C ILE A 16 -8.31 3.32 -3.29
N ASN A 17 -9.17 4.29 -3.55
CA ASN A 17 -9.24 4.95 -4.85
C ASN A 17 -7.95 5.68 -5.19
N PHE A 18 -7.37 6.40 -4.22
CA PHE A 18 -6.06 7.02 -4.40
C PHE A 18 -4.98 5.97 -4.69
N SER A 19 -4.93 4.91 -3.88
CA SER A 19 -3.94 3.85 -4.02
C SER A 19 -4.01 3.16 -5.39
N LEU A 20 -5.21 2.82 -5.84
CA LEU A 20 -5.43 2.15 -7.13
C LEU A 20 -5.08 3.06 -8.32
N ARG A 21 -5.43 4.36 -8.26
CA ARG A 21 -5.03 5.33 -9.30
C ARG A 21 -3.52 5.53 -9.33
N TYR A 22 -2.89 5.71 -8.17
CA TYR A 22 -1.42 5.85 -8.12
C TYR A 22 -0.73 4.62 -8.71
N MET A 23 -1.18 3.41 -8.35
CA MET A 23 -0.63 2.17 -8.88
C MET A 23 -0.97 1.92 -10.36
N SER A 24 -2.03 2.53 -10.93
CA SER A 24 -2.34 2.38 -12.36
C SER A 24 -1.26 3.02 -13.23
N ASP A 25 -0.70 4.15 -12.78
CA ASP A 25 0.19 4.99 -13.58
C ASP A 25 1.66 4.55 -13.53
N ILE A 26 2.04 3.74 -12.53
CA ILE A 26 3.40 3.20 -12.43
C ILE A 26 3.58 2.06 -13.42
N THR A 27 4.61 2.09 -14.27
CA THR A 27 5.02 0.89 -15.00
C THR A 27 6.01 0.08 -14.16
N LEU A 28 5.75 -1.22 -14.01
CA LEU A 28 6.60 -2.16 -13.28
C LEU A 28 7.07 -3.26 -14.24
N PRO A 29 8.18 -3.96 -13.93
CA PRO A 29 8.59 -5.12 -14.71
C PRO A 29 7.49 -6.17 -14.82
N VAL A 30 6.70 -6.30 -13.75
CA VAL A 30 5.56 -7.21 -13.65
C VAL A 30 4.43 -6.53 -12.85
N LYS A 31 3.18 -6.75 -13.26
CA LYS A 31 1.97 -6.47 -12.46
C LYS A 31 1.09 -7.73 -12.41
N ARG A 32 0.58 -8.06 -11.22
CA ARG A 32 -0.31 -9.22 -10.98
C ARG A 32 -1.60 -8.73 -10.34
N GLY A 33 -2.18 -9.50 -9.41
CA GLY A 33 -3.41 -9.15 -8.71
C GLY A 33 -3.23 -9.07 -7.20
N THR A 34 -4.31 -8.76 -6.49
CA THR A 34 -4.30 -8.57 -5.02
C THR A 34 -3.41 -7.40 -4.61
N PHE A 35 -3.72 -6.21 -5.15
CA PHE A 35 -3.01 -4.97 -4.84
C PHE A 35 -3.40 -4.39 -3.48
N ILE A 36 -4.65 -4.60 -3.07
CA ILE A 36 -5.21 -4.18 -1.78
C ILE A 36 -5.72 -5.41 -1.07
N GLU A 37 -5.29 -5.63 0.17
CA GLU A 37 -5.75 -6.74 1.00
C GLU A 37 -6.08 -6.23 2.40
N PHE A 38 -7.30 -6.48 2.84
CA PHE A 38 -7.72 -6.21 4.21
C PHE A 38 -7.22 -7.31 5.15
N ARG A 39 -6.69 -6.90 6.30
CA ARG A 39 -6.35 -7.79 7.41
C ARG A 39 -6.95 -7.28 8.72
N ASN A 40 -6.77 -8.07 9.77
CA ASN A 40 -7.15 -7.67 11.11
C ASN A 40 -6.28 -6.49 11.56
N GLY A 41 -6.86 -5.29 11.53
CA GLY A 41 -6.23 -4.06 12.02
C GLY A 41 -5.37 -3.30 11.00
N LEU A 42 -5.23 -3.79 9.76
CA LEU A 42 -4.43 -3.12 8.74
C LEU A 42 -4.90 -3.41 7.31
N ILE A 43 -4.41 -2.62 6.36
CA ILE A 43 -4.54 -2.85 4.93
C ILE A 43 -3.15 -3.02 4.35
N ASN A 44 -2.96 -4.08 3.57
CA ASN A 44 -1.77 -4.24 2.76
C ASN A 44 -2.00 -3.64 1.39
N VAL A 45 -1.07 -2.78 0.97
CA VAL A 45 -1.00 -2.26 -0.39
C VAL A 45 0.27 -2.78 -1.04
N CYS A 46 0.15 -3.44 -2.19
CA CYS A 46 1.24 -4.12 -2.88
C CYS A 46 1.28 -3.72 -4.36
N PRO A 47 2.20 -2.84 -4.80
CA PRO A 47 2.26 -2.36 -6.19
C PRO A 47 2.41 -3.46 -7.25
N VAL A 48 3.22 -4.49 -6.99
CA VAL A 48 3.37 -5.66 -7.89
C VAL A 48 2.16 -6.59 -7.83
N GLY A 49 1.39 -6.55 -6.73
CA GLY A 49 0.29 -7.46 -6.42
C GLY A 49 0.76 -8.71 -5.66
N ARG A 50 0.04 -9.11 -4.60
CA ARG A 50 0.41 -10.27 -3.75
C ARG A 50 0.28 -11.62 -4.46
N SER A 51 -0.40 -11.67 -5.60
CA SER A 51 -0.55 -12.88 -6.40
C SER A 51 0.67 -13.18 -7.31
N CYS A 52 1.78 -12.46 -7.14
CA CYS A 52 3.01 -12.72 -7.90
C CYS A 52 3.73 -14.00 -7.43
N SER A 53 4.55 -14.58 -8.31
CA SER A 53 5.48 -15.64 -7.94
C SER A 53 6.62 -15.09 -7.08
N GLN A 54 7.45 -15.98 -6.51
CA GLN A 54 8.64 -15.56 -5.76
C GLN A 54 9.65 -14.87 -6.68
N GLU A 55 9.87 -15.40 -7.89
CA GLU A 55 10.79 -14.81 -8.87
C GLU A 55 10.33 -13.40 -9.30
N GLU A 56 9.03 -13.21 -9.52
CA GLU A 56 8.44 -11.91 -9.84
C GLU A 56 8.58 -10.93 -8.67
N ARG A 57 8.48 -11.44 -7.44
CA ARG A 57 8.67 -10.64 -6.22
C ARG A 57 10.11 -10.18 -6.08
N ASP A 58 11.07 -11.05 -6.37
CA ASP A 58 12.50 -10.73 -6.32
C ASP A 58 12.85 -9.72 -7.41
N GLN A 59 12.31 -9.87 -8.62
CA GLN A 59 12.45 -8.90 -9.71
C GLN A 59 11.89 -7.52 -9.33
N PHE A 60 10.71 -7.47 -8.72
CA PHE A 60 10.16 -6.23 -8.19
C PHE A 60 11.04 -5.66 -7.06
N GLY A 61 11.59 -6.51 -6.20
CA GLY A 61 12.49 -6.12 -5.13
C GLY A 61 13.74 -5.40 -5.63
N GLU A 62 14.39 -5.92 -6.67
CA GLU A 62 15.54 -5.26 -7.30
C GLU A 62 15.13 -3.95 -8.00
N TYR A 63 14.01 -3.96 -8.73
CA TYR A 63 13.48 -2.76 -9.39
C TYR A 63 13.14 -1.65 -8.37
N ASP A 64 12.53 -1.99 -7.25
CA ASP A 64 12.16 -1.04 -6.21
C ASP A 64 13.38 -0.44 -5.49
N LYS A 65 14.48 -1.19 -5.32
CA LYS A 65 15.73 -0.65 -4.75
C LYS A 65 16.31 0.48 -5.59
N GLU A 66 16.25 0.34 -6.92
CA GLU A 66 16.74 1.33 -7.87
C GLU A 66 15.77 2.51 -8.02
N HIS A 67 14.48 2.22 -8.22
CA HIS A 67 13.49 3.24 -8.60
C HIS A 67 12.71 3.85 -7.43
N ARG A 68 12.82 3.26 -6.23
CA ARG A 68 12.19 3.72 -4.98
C ARG A 68 10.67 3.84 -5.09
N ILE A 69 10.02 2.83 -5.68
CA ILE A 69 8.58 2.85 -5.96
C ILE A 69 7.77 2.92 -4.66
N ARG A 70 8.04 2.03 -3.71
CA ARG A 70 7.31 1.97 -2.43
C ARG A 70 7.52 3.23 -1.59
N GLU A 71 8.75 3.77 -1.57
CA GLU A 71 9.07 4.98 -0.84
C GLU A 71 8.33 6.20 -1.39
N LYS A 72 8.37 6.42 -2.71
CA LYS A 72 7.62 7.50 -3.37
C LYS A 72 6.11 7.36 -3.17
N PHE A 73 5.61 6.14 -3.15
CA PHE A 73 4.20 5.88 -2.91
C PHE A 73 3.80 6.23 -1.47
N ILE A 74 4.62 5.88 -0.48
CA ILE A 74 4.39 6.29 0.92
C ILE A 74 4.37 7.81 1.04
N GLN A 75 5.34 8.51 0.45
CA GLN A 75 5.37 9.98 0.47
C GLN A 75 4.11 10.59 -0.16
N ALA A 76 3.60 10.01 -1.25
CA ALA A 76 2.35 10.43 -1.87
C ALA A 76 1.13 10.17 -0.98
N LEU A 77 1.10 9.04 -0.27
CA LEU A 77 0.04 8.72 0.70
C LEU A 77 0.06 9.66 1.91
N GLU A 78 1.23 9.96 2.46
CA GLU A 78 1.39 10.90 3.57
C GLU A 78 0.95 12.32 3.18
N ALA A 79 1.27 12.75 1.95
CA ALA A 79 0.86 14.04 1.42
C ALA A 79 -0.66 14.14 1.17
N GLU A 80 -1.29 13.05 0.70
CA GLU A 80 -2.74 13.00 0.44
C GLU A 80 -3.55 12.87 1.74
N PHE A 81 -3.01 12.20 2.75
CA PHE A 81 -3.72 11.84 3.98
C PHE A 81 -3.04 12.35 5.27
N PRO A 82 -2.70 13.65 5.38
CA PRO A 82 -1.87 14.18 6.48
C PRO A 82 -2.51 14.04 7.86
N ASP A 83 -3.84 14.14 7.95
CA ASP A 83 -4.59 14.08 9.22
C ASP A 83 -5.37 12.76 9.38
N SER A 84 -4.96 11.71 8.67
CA SER A 84 -5.69 10.43 8.67
C SER A 84 -5.47 9.58 9.93
N GLY A 85 -4.40 9.85 10.68
CA GLY A 85 -3.95 8.98 11.78
C GLY A 85 -3.39 7.63 11.30
N LEU A 86 -3.14 7.49 9.99
CA LEU A 86 -2.51 6.30 9.42
C LEU A 86 -1.00 6.40 9.52
N ALA A 87 -0.35 5.29 9.88
CA ALA A 87 1.09 5.15 9.69
C ALA A 87 1.36 4.23 8.49
N PHE A 88 2.33 4.61 7.69
CA PHE A 88 2.72 3.88 6.49
C PHE A 88 4.08 3.22 6.70
N SER A 89 4.23 1.97 6.24
CA SER A 89 5.49 1.24 6.32
C SER A 89 5.72 0.44 5.05
N ILE A 90 7.00 0.32 4.67
CA ILE A 90 7.48 -0.41 3.49
C ILE A 90 7.40 -1.93 3.71
N ASP A 91 7.41 -2.37 4.96
CA ASP A 91 7.46 -3.78 5.35
C ASP A 91 6.08 -4.43 5.29
N TYR A 92 5.54 -4.60 4.08
CA TYR A 92 4.35 -5.43 3.76
C TYR A 92 3.13 -5.31 4.70
N SER A 93 3.03 -4.21 5.46
CA SER A 93 2.05 -3.99 6.51
C SER A 93 1.98 -2.49 6.75
N LEU A 94 0.84 -1.85 6.45
CA LEU A 94 0.56 -0.53 6.99
C LEU A 94 0.27 -0.72 8.49
N LEU A 95 1.17 -0.29 9.36
CA LEU A 95 0.94 -0.39 10.80
C LEU A 95 -0.05 0.70 11.21
N TRP A 96 -1.15 0.30 11.83
CA TRP A 96 -2.00 1.23 12.54
C TRP A 96 -1.25 1.74 13.77
N GLY A 97 -1.30 3.05 14.01
CA GLY A 97 -0.72 3.67 15.19
C GLY A 97 -1.37 3.14 16.46
N GLN A 98 -0.68 2.24 17.14
CA GLN A 98 -0.78 2.17 18.60
C GLN A 98 0.31 3.06 19.19
N ASP A 99 -0.17 3.92 20.08
CA ASP A 99 0.51 4.62 21.16
C ASP A 99 1.98 4.24 21.43
N ARG A 100 2.75 5.28 21.77
CA ARG A 100 3.85 5.13 22.74
C ARG A 100 3.36 4.45 24.02
#